data_AF-A0A0F4T5R3-F1
#
_entry.id   AF-A0A0F4T5R3-F1
#
_cell.length_a   1.000
_cell.length_b   1.000
_cell.length_c   1.000
_cell.angle_alpha   90.00
_cell.angle_beta   90.00
_cell.angle_gamma   90.00
#
_symmetry.space_group_name_H-M   'P 1'
#
loop_
_entity.id
_entity.type
_entity.pdbx_description
1 polymer ?
#
loop_
_entity_poly.entity_id
_entity_poly.type
_entity_poly.pdbx_seq_one_letter_code
_entity_poly.pdbx_strand_id
1 'polypeptide(L)'
;MNAGKSALLNGLTGHVETEVFETKAIRATTRLLALEHEGRFYLDTPGIDACDEDDRLAWLGLANADVILFVHNLCTATLEQIETTFLCELKRRRPDLERHLVVLLTHAESATQREVSEQAIGKILQSLFGTVPATFATSFTTLRNGVRKGSTKLLELSGFDPLREHLQAHPALLEPGLSKQRAERDDHRRDALERFLDQQIAQRKMSTTYIDHRAKDILFAHEATVWLSGGG
;
A
#
# COMPACT_ATOMS: atom_id res chain seq x y z
N MET A 1 -7.98 -2.40 -12.17
CA MET A 1 -7.38 -3.72 -11.83
C MET A 1 -6.55 -3.53 -10.56
N ASN A 2 -6.47 -4.49 -9.63
CA ASN A 2 -5.67 -4.27 -8.40
C ASN A 2 -4.17 -4.25 -8.76
N ALA A 3 -3.47 -3.19 -8.33
CA ALA A 3 -2.03 -3.04 -8.50
C ALA A 3 -1.21 -4.08 -7.71
N GLY A 4 -1.80 -4.85 -6.78
CA GLY A 4 -1.10 -5.93 -6.07
C GLY A 4 -0.32 -5.50 -4.83
N LYS A 5 -0.64 -4.33 -4.25
CA LYS A 5 0.03 -3.76 -3.06
C LYS A 5 0.02 -4.71 -1.86
N SER A 6 -1.16 -5.16 -1.43
CA SER A 6 -1.32 -6.07 -0.28
C SER A 6 -0.63 -7.42 -0.51
N ALA A 7 -0.70 -7.96 -1.73
CA ALA A 7 -0.01 -9.20 -2.10
C ALA A 7 1.52 -9.05 -2.04
N LEU A 8 2.05 -7.93 -2.52
CA LEU A 8 3.45 -7.59 -2.40
C LEU A 8 3.89 -7.51 -0.92
N LEU A 9 3.12 -6.81 -0.07
CA LEU A 9 3.46 -6.66 1.35
C LEU A 9 3.46 -8.01 2.09
N ASN A 10 2.52 -8.90 1.79
CA ASN A 10 2.55 -10.29 2.28
C ASN A 10 3.82 -11.02 1.82
N GLY A 11 4.21 -10.86 0.56
CA GLY A 11 5.44 -11.47 0.04
C GLY A 11 6.71 -10.95 0.70
N LEU A 12 6.79 -9.64 0.96
CA LEU A 12 7.93 -9.01 1.64
C LEU A 12 8.04 -9.42 3.10
N THR A 13 6.92 -9.65 3.78
CA THR A 13 6.87 -9.97 5.21
C THR A 13 6.77 -11.47 5.51
N GLY A 14 6.91 -12.32 4.49
CA GLY A 14 6.88 -13.78 4.63
C GLY A 14 5.48 -14.37 4.86
N HIS A 15 4.44 -13.55 4.87
CA HIS A 15 3.03 -13.94 5.07
C HIS A 15 2.39 -14.49 3.78
N VAL A 16 3.08 -15.43 3.12
CA VAL A 16 2.71 -15.96 1.80
C VAL A 16 1.54 -16.94 1.87
N GLU A 17 1.46 -17.73 2.94
CA GLU A 17 0.36 -18.69 3.18
C GLU A 17 -0.70 -18.15 4.15
N THR A 18 -0.29 -17.32 5.11
CA THR A 18 -1.16 -16.68 6.10
C THR A 18 -1.15 -15.17 5.88
N GLU A 19 -1.90 -14.72 4.88
CA GLU A 19 -1.95 -13.32 4.47
C GLU A 19 -2.40 -12.40 5.62
N VAL A 20 -1.59 -11.41 5.95
CA VAL A 20 -1.87 -10.38 6.97
C VAL A 20 -2.50 -9.13 6.33
N PHE A 21 -2.07 -8.81 5.10
CA PHE A 21 -2.70 -7.77 4.29
C PHE A 21 -3.76 -8.43 3.40
N GLU A 22 -5.03 -8.10 3.56
CA GLU A 22 -6.13 -8.76 2.84
C GLU A 22 -6.00 -8.56 1.30
N THR A 23 -5.85 -9.65 0.54
CA THR A 23 -5.67 -9.58 -0.93
C THR A 23 -6.98 -9.65 -1.73
N LYS A 24 -8.11 -9.91 -1.06
CA LYS A 24 -9.41 -10.11 -1.72
C LYS A 24 -9.97 -8.77 -2.22
N ALA A 25 -10.26 -8.75 -3.52
CA ALA A 25 -10.91 -7.66 -4.23
C ALA A 25 -12.36 -7.44 -3.73
N ILE A 26 -12.51 -6.79 -2.58
CA ILE A 26 -13.71 -6.05 -2.25
C ILE A 26 -13.21 -4.63 -2.00
N ARG A 27 -13.69 -3.69 -2.82
CA ARG A 27 -13.49 -2.24 -2.65
C ARG A 27 -13.51 -1.88 -1.16
N ALA A 28 -12.34 -1.63 -0.56
CA ALA A 28 -12.13 -0.81 0.65
C ALA A 28 -10.74 -1.07 1.30
N THR A 29 -9.64 -0.66 0.67
CA THR A 29 -8.57 -0.06 1.50
C THR A 29 -9.03 1.35 1.86
N THR A 30 -10.03 1.43 2.74
CA THR A 30 -10.46 2.67 3.42
C THR A 30 -9.79 2.75 4.79
N ARG A 31 -8.80 1.89 5.06
CA ARG A 31 -8.08 1.73 6.32
C ARG A 31 -6.60 1.57 6.00
N LEU A 32 -5.80 2.48 6.52
CA LEU A 32 -4.34 2.35 6.55
C LEU A 32 -4.00 1.10 7.36
N LEU A 33 -3.40 0.09 6.73
CA LEU A 33 -2.93 -1.12 7.43
C LEU A 33 -1.44 -0.99 7.68
N ALA A 34 -1.03 -1.11 8.95
CA ALA A 34 0.36 -1.05 9.37
C ALA A 34 0.79 -2.38 9.99
N LEU A 35 2.01 -2.84 9.66
CA LEU A 35 2.63 -4.02 10.26
C LEU A 35 4.09 -3.72 10.60
N GLU A 36 4.48 -3.97 11.85
CA GLU A 36 5.89 -4.02 12.23
C GLU A 36 6.43 -5.43 11.94
N HIS A 37 7.48 -5.53 11.11
CA HIS A 37 8.12 -6.79 10.78
C HIS A 37 9.62 -6.57 10.59
N GLU A 38 10.44 -7.34 11.32
CA GLU A 38 11.91 -7.25 11.31
C GLU A 38 12.44 -5.81 11.53
N GLY A 39 11.83 -5.09 12.47
CA GLY A 39 12.24 -3.71 12.81
C GLY A 39 11.86 -2.67 11.76
N ARG A 40 10.94 -2.99 10.84
CA ARG A 40 10.44 -2.09 9.79
C ARG A 40 8.93 -1.97 9.89
N PHE A 41 8.41 -0.77 9.64
CA PHE A 41 6.98 -0.53 9.52
C PHE A 41 6.57 -0.56 8.05
N TYR A 42 5.67 -1.48 7.71
CA TYR A 42 5.05 -1.59 6.40
C TYR A 42 3.67 -0.94 6.44
N LEU A 43 3.39 -0.09 5.46
CA LEU A 43 2.16 0.70 5.40
C LEU A 43 1.44 0.44 4.07
N ASP A 44 0.24 -0.16 4.12
CA ASP A 44 -0.63 -0.29 2.95
C ASP A 44 -1.53 0.96 2.85
N THR A 45 -1.29 1.79 1.84
CA THR A 45 -2.09 2.97 1.58
C THR A 45 -3.23 2.63 0.62
N PRO A 46 -4.39 3.31 0.73
CA PRO A 46 -5.42 3.25 -0.30
C PRO A 46 -4.85 3.46 -1.72
N GLY A 47 -5.47 2.84 -2.72
CA GLY A 47 -5.09 3.07 -4.12
C GLY A 47 -5.23 4.54 -4.50
N ILE A 48 -4.49 4.98 -5.52
CA ILE A 48 -4.48 6.38 -6.00
C ILE A 48 -5.90 6.83 -6.42
N ASP A 49 -6.77 5.89 -6.79
CA ASP A 49 -8.16 6.15 -7.21
C ASP A 49 -9.20 6.12 -6.06
N ALA A 50 -8.77 6.02 -4.80
CA ALA A 50 -9.67 5.98 -3.65
C ALA A 50 -10.02 7.40 -3.16
N CYS A 51 -11.33 7.71 -3.07
CA CYS A 51 -11.97 9.00 -2.70
C CYS A 51 -11.14 10.06 -1.94
N ASP A 52 -11.26 11.31 -2.41
CA ASP A 52 -10.59 12.56 -1.99
C ASP A 52 -10.60 12.91 -0.48
N GLU A 53 -11.39 12.23 0.36
CA GLU A 53 -11.48 12.52 1.81
C GLU A 53 -10.32 11.90 2.62
N ASP A 54 -9.69 10.82 2.10
CA ASP A 54 -8.57 10.09 2.75
C ASP A 54 -7.17 10.61 2.35
N ASP A 55 -7.11 11.67 1.53
CA ASP A 55 -5.92 12.10 0.80
C ASP A 55 -4.78 12.60 1.71
N ARG A 56 -5.08 13.42 2.73
CA ARG A 56 -4.05 14.02 3.59
C ARG A 56 -3.22 12.97 4.35
N LEU A 57 -3.80 11.81 4.59
CA LEU A 57 -3.27 10.75 5.44
C LEU A 57 -2.31 9.87 4.66
N ALA A 58 -2.71 9.50 3.44
CA ALA A 58 -1.82 8.88 2.47
C ALA A 58 -0.63 9.81 2.17
N TRP A 59 -0.89 11.11 1.97
CA TRP A 59 0.17 12.10 1.75
C TRP A 59 1.13 12.26 2.94
N LEU A 60 0.64 12.26 4.18
CA LEU A 60 1.50 12.35 5.36
C LEU A 60 2.37 11.10 5.53
N GLY A 61 1.81 9.91 5.29
CA GLY A 61 2.57 8.66 5.30
C GLY A 61 3.67 8.67 4.24
N LEU A 62 3.33 9.04 3.00
CA LEU A 62 4.28 9.14 1.88
C LEU A 62 5.36 10.21 2.12
N ALA A 63 5.01 11.35 2.72
CA ALA A 63 5.96 12.42 3.01
C ALA A 63 7.00 12.00 4.06
N ASN A 64 6.64 11.14 5.01
CA ASN A 64 7.52 10.72 6.11
C ASN A 64 8.21 9.37 5.90
N ALA A 65 7.82 8.59 4.89
CA ALA A 65 8.39 7.28 4.63
C ALA A 65 9.88 7.36 4.26
N ASP A 66 10.70 6.48 4.85
CA ASP A 66 12.11 6.34 4.48
C ASP A 66 12.26 5.73 3.07
N VAL A 67 11.35 4.83 2.69
CA VAL A 67 11.25 4.22 1.37
C VAL A 67 9.78 4.16 0.94
N ILE A 68 9.50 4.52 -0.30
CA ILE A 68 8.19 4.50 -0.93
C ILE A 68 8.19 3.39 -1.99
N LEU A 69 7.29 2.42 -1.81
CA LEU A 69 7.06 1.35 -2.78
C LEU A 69 5.94 1.77 -3.72
N PHE A 70 6.28 2.18 -4.94
CA PHE A 70 5.30 2.51 -5.96
C PHE A 70 4.94 1.25 -6.74
N VAL A 71 3.74 0.74 -6.50
CA VAL A 71 3.29 -0.55 -7.04
C VAL A 71 2.38 -0.33 -8.25
N HIS A 72 2.81 -0.87 -9.39
CA HIS A 72 2.13 -0.82 -10.67
C HIS A 72 1.87 -2.24 -11.19
N ASN A 73 0.79 -2.42 -11.95
CA ASN A 73 0.45 -3.70 -12.57
C ASN A 73 1.03 -3.78 -13.98
N LEU A 74 2.03 -4.63 -14.21
CA LEU A 74 2.75 -4.69 -15.48
C LEU A 74 1.86 -5.05 -16.68
N CYS A 75 0.71 -5.70 -16.45
CA CYS A 75 -0.22 -6.10 -17.50
C CYS A 75 -0.90 -4.91 -18.19
N THR A 76 -0.89 -3.69 -17.61
CA THR A 76 -1.40 -2.48 -18.29
C THR A 76 -0.43 -1.93 -19.34
N ALA A 77 0.77 -2.51 -19.43
CA ALA A 77 1.85 -2.19 -20.37
C ALA A 77 2.50 -0.80 -20.23
N THR A 78 1.80 0.18 -19.66
CA THR A 78 2.28 1.54 -19.39
C THR A 78 1.67 2.07 -18.08
N LEU A 79 2.30 3.12 -17.52
CA LEU A 79 1.71 3.89 -16.44
C LEU A 79 0.48 4.65 -16.93
N GLU A 80 -0.56 4.67 -16.09
CA GLU A 80 -1.79 5.41 -16.35
C GLU A 80 -1.61 6.91 -16.03
N GLN A 81 -2.48 7.77 -16.59
CA GLN A 81 -2.37 9.21 -16.38
C GLN A 81 -2.51 9.62 -14.90
N ILE A 82 -3.36 8.91 -14.15
CA ILE A 82 -3.55 9.17 -12.72
C ILE A 82 -2.28 8.85 -11.92
N GLU A 83 -1.57 7.78 -12.29
CA GLU A 83 -0.30 7.38 -11.69
C GLU A 83 0.82 8.38 -12.00
N THR A 84 0.94 8.83 -13.25
CA THR A 84 1.96 9.81 -13.63
C THR A 84 1.70 11.17 -12.97
N THR A 85 0.44 11.59 -12.89
CA THR A 85 0.04 12.82 -12.19
C THR A 85 0.37 12.76 -10.71
N PHE A 86 0.10 11.62 -10.06
CA PHE A 86 0.44 11.39 -8.67
C PHE A 86 1.96 11.45 -8.42
N LEU A 87 2.76 10.79 -9.27
CA LEU A 87 4.22 10.81 -9.16
C LEU A 87 4.80 12.21 -9.35
N CYS A 88 4.24 13.01 -10.28
CA CYS A 88 4.60 14.42 -10.46
C CYS A 88 4.34 15.23 -9.19
N GLU A 89 3.15 15.09 -8.59
CA GLU A 89 2.80 15.80 -7.36
C GLU A 89 3.67 15.38 -6.17
N LEU A 90 3.96 14.08 -6.05
CA LEU A 90 4.84 13.56 -5.01
C LEU A 90 6.27 14.09 -5.18
N LYS A 91 6.80 14.14 -6.41
CA LYS A 91 8.11 14.74 -6.72
C LYS A 91 8.15 16.23 -6.41
N ARG A 92 7.07 16.96 -6.69
CA ARG A 92 6.96 18.39 -6.37
C ARG A 92 7.02 18.65 -4.86
N ARG A 93 6.42 17.75 -4.06
CA ARG A 93 6.41 17.84 -2.59
C ARG A 93 7.68 17.30 -1.95
N ARG A 94 8.34 16.33 -2.60
CA ARG A 94 9.57 15.69 -2.15
C ARG A 94 10.62 15.74 -3.27
N PRO A 95 11.42 16.83 -3.36
CA PRO A 95 12.34 17.05 -4.47
C PRO A 95 13.42 15.98 -4.65
N ASP A 96 13.67 15.12 -3.67
CA ASP A 96 14.62 14.00 -3.67
C ASP A 96 13.94 12.62 -3.73
N LEU A 97 12.66 12.57 -4.14
CA LEU A 97 11.81 11.37 -4.16
C LEU A 97 12.50 10.15 -4.79
N GLU A 98 13.24 10.31 -5.88
CA GLU A 98 13.93 9.25 -6.62
C GLU A 98 14.93 8.46 -5.75
N ARG A 99 15.45 9.05 -4.67
CA ARG A 99 16.35 8.37 -3.71
C ARG A 99 15.62 7.48 -2.72
N HIS A 100 14.31 7.65 -2.63
CA HIS A 100 13.42 6.95 -1.71
C HIS A 100 12.40 6.09 -2.44
N LEU A 101 12.31 6.20 -3.75
CA LEU A 101 11.30 5.55 -4.58
C LEU A 101 11.84 4.22 -5.14
N VAL A 102 11.12 3.15 -4.85
CA VAL A 102 11.30 1.84 -5.50
C VAL A 102 10.04 1.51 -6.27
N VAL A 103 10.17 1.26 -7.57
CA VAL A 103 9.05 0.94 -8.47
C VAL A 103 8.90 -0.57 -8.60
N LEU A 104 7.70 -1.07 -8.35
CA LEU A 104 7.41 -2.50 -8.35
C LEU A 104 6.36 -2.84 -9.41
N LEU A 105 6.80 -3.64 -10.38
CA LEU A 105 5.99 -4.08 -11.52
C LEU A 105 5.42 -5.47 -11.20
N THR A 106 4.21 -5.49 -10.68
CA THR A 106 3.53 -6.72 -10.23
C THR A 106 2.88 -7.48 -11.38
N HIS A 107 2.44 -8.71 -11.09
CA HIS A 107 1.84 -9.63 -12.06
C HIS A 107 2.76 -9.96 -13.23
N ALA A 108 4.08 -9.96 -12.99
CA ALA A 108 5.10 -10.15 -14.02
C ALA A 108 4.96 -11.50 -14.76
N GLU A 109 4.35 -12.51 -14.15
CA GLU A 109 4.07 -13.81 -14.76
C GLU A 109 3.00 -13.75 -15.86
N SER A 110 2.14 -12.73 -15.82
CA SER A 110 0.99 -12.57 -16.72
C SER A 110 1.28 -11.60 -17.88
N ALA A 111 2.44 -10.92 -17.87
CA ALA A 111 2.81 -9.94 -18.87
C ALA A 111 3.34 -10.62 -20.15
N THR A 112 2.58 -10.54 -21.24
CA THR A 112 2.92 -11.16 -22.54
C THR A 112 4.06 -10.45 -23.28
N GLN A 113 4.22 -9.14 -23.09
CA GLN A 113 5.29 -8.32 -23.70
C GLN A 113 6.11 -7.60 -22.63
N ARG A 114 6.51 -8.35 -21.59
CA ARG A 114 7.19 -7.84 -20.40
C ARG A 114 8.29 -6.81 -20.69
N GLU A 115 9.27 -7.17 -21.54
CA GLU A 115 10.41 -6.27 -21.83
C GLU A 115 9.96 -4.96 -22.48
N VAL A 116 8.99 -5.00 -23.40
CA VAL A 116 8.46 -3.80 -24.07
C VAL A 116 7.74 -2.91 -23.07
N SER A 117 6.93 -3.49 -22.18
CA SER A 117 6.23 -2.77 -21.12
C SER A 117 7.19 -2.15 -20.11
N GLU A 118 8.20 -2.90 -19.66
CA GLU A 118 9.25 -2.41 -18.76
C GLU A 118 10.02 -1.23 -19.39
N GLN A 119 10.35 -1.31 -20.68
CA GLN A 119 11.00 -0.22 -21.41
C GLN A 119 10.10 1.02 -21.54
N ALA A 120 8.81 0.84 -21.83
CA ALA A 120 7.86 1.95 -21.94
C ALA A 120 7.71 2.68 -20.61
N ILE A 121 7.51 1.94 -19.52
CA ILE A 121 7.44 2.47 -18.15
C ILE A 121 8.76 3.15 -17.77
N GLY A 122 9.90 2.52 -18.07
CA GLY A 122 11.23 3.08 -17.81
C GLY A 122 11.45 4.43 -18.49
N LYS A 123 10.99 4.61 -19.75
CA LYS A 123 11.06 5.90 -20.45
C LYS A 123 10.23 6.99 -19.76
N ILE A 124 9.04 6.64 -19.26
CA ILE A 124 8.18 7.57 -18.53
C ILE A 124 8.87 7.99 -17.23
N LEU A 125 9.37 7.04 -16.44
CA LEU A 125 10.09 7.31 -15.20
C LEU A 125 11.34 8.15 -15.42
N GLN A 126 12.13 7.84 -16.45
CA GLN A 126 13.30 8.62 -16.86
C GLN A 126 12.93 10.07 -17.18
N SER A 127 11.81 10.29 -17.88
CA SER A 127 11.30 11.63 -18.18
C SER A 127 10.88 12.39 -16.92
N LEU A 128 10.22 11.72 -15.98
CA LEU A 128 9.72 12.32 -14.73
C LEU A 128 10.82 12.68 -13.74
N PHE A 129 11.84 11.82 -13.63
CA PHE A 129 12.85 11.92 -12.56
C PHE A 129 14.25 12.30 -13.07
N GLY A 130 14.48 12.34 -14.38
CA GLY A 130 15.83 12.49 -14.95
C GLY A 130 16.71 11.25 -14.77
N THR A 131 16.19 10.20 -14.15
CA THR A 131 16.80 8.87 -13.98
C THR A 131 15.68 7.83 -13.90
N VAL A 132 15.99 6.55 -14.13
CA VAL A 132 15.06 5.47 -13.79
C VAL A 132 15.28 5.10 -12.32
N PRO A 133 14.28 5.23 -11.43
CA PRO A 133 14.36 4.74 -10.05
C PRO A 133 14.57 3.23 -10.01
N ALA A 134 15.01 2.70 -8.86
CA ALA A 134 15.17 1.26 -8.70
C ALA A 134 13.86 0.54 -9.00
N THR A 135 13.88 -0.37 -9.99
CA THR A 135 12.66 -0.99 -10.54
C THR A 135 12.79 -2.51 -10.52
N PHE A 136 11.78 -3.19 -9.97
CA PHE A 136 11.75 -4.65 -9.87
C PHE A 136 10.43 -5.20 -10.36
N ALA A 137 10.49 -6.25 -11.17
CA ALA A 137 9.30 -7.01 -11.54
C ALA A 137 9.10 -8.17 -10.57
N THR A 138 7.88 -8.31 -10.05
CA THR A 138 7.52 -9.27 -9.00
C THR A 138 6.26 -10.06 -9.34
N SER A 139 6.19 -11.28 -8.82
CA SER A 139 5.05 -12.17 -8.99
C SER A 139 4.73 -12.89 -7.69
N PHE A 140 3.70 -12.43 -6.98
CA PHE A 140 3.26 -13.04 -5.71
C PHE A 140 2.72 -14.46 -5.92
N THR A 141 2.02 -14.70 -7.04
CA THR A 141 1.52 -16.03 -7.40
C THR A 141 2.67 -17.02 -7.60
N THR A 142 3.73 -16.58 -8.28
CA THR A 142 4.95 -17.38 -8.49
C THR A 142 5.71 -17.60 -7.19
N LEU A 143 5.84 -16.58 -6.34
CA LEU A 143 6.41 -16.69 -5.00
C LEU A 143 5.67 -17.77 -4.19
N ARG A 144 4.34 -17.66 -4.11
CA ARG A 144 3.50 -18.61 -3.36
C ARG A 144 3.63 -20.03 -3.87
N ASN A 145 3.64 -20.21 -5.19
CA ASN A 145 3.86 -21.52 -5.78
C ASN A 145 5.27 -22.07 -5.48
N GLY A 146 6.28 -21.22 -5.45
CA GLY A 146 7.65 -21.58 -5.06
C GLY A 146 7.72 -22.06 -3.62
N VAL A 147 7.10 -21.34 -2.67
CA VAL A 147 7.02 -21.74 -1.26
C VAL A 147 6.30 -23.07 -1.10
N ARG A 148 5.11 -23.23 -1.69
CA ARG A 148 4.31 -24.47 -1.57
C ARG A 148 4.99 -25.70 -2.12
N LYS A 149 5.74 -25.53 -3.22
CA LYS A 149 6.40 -26.64 -3.93
C LYS A 149 7.85 -26.85 -3.50
N GLY A 150 8.38 -26.01 -2.61
CA GLY A 150 9.81 -25.99 -2.28
C GLY A 150 10.71 -25.77 -3.50
N SER A 151 10.26 -24.98 -4.48
CA SER A 151 10.93 -24.83 -5.77
C SER A 151 11.77 -23.56 -5.83
N THR A 152 13.10 -23.72 -5.71
CA THR A 152 14.06 -22.61 -5.81
C THR A 152 13.92 -21.82 -7.10
N LYS A 153 13.72 -22.51 -8.24
CA LYS A 153 13.50 -21.84 -9.54
C LYS A 153 12.28 -20.91 -9.53
N LEU A 154 11.18 -21.30 -8.90
CA LEU A 154 10.00 -20.43 -8.79
C LEU A 154 10.24 -19.27 -7.81
N LEU A 155 11.02 -19.48 -6.75
CA LEU A 155 11.41 -18.39 -5.84
C LEU A 155 12.24 -17.34 -6.58
N GLU A 156 13.25 -17.77 -7.35
CA GLU A 156 14.06 -16.89 -8.20
C GLU A 156 13.21 -16.13 -9.23
N LEU A 157 12.35 -16.85 -9.96
CA LEU A 157 11.46 -16.25 -10.97
C LEU A 157 10.43 -15.28 -10.39
N SER A 158 10.14 -15.36 -9.09
CA SER A 158 9.19 -14.46 -8.43
C SER A 158 9.69 -13.02 -8.33
N GLY A 159 11.00 -12.79 -8.41
CA GLY A 159 11.62 -11.47 -8.32
C GLY A 159 11.68 -10.87 -6.91
N PHE A 160 11.29 -11.60 -5.87
CA PHE A 160 11.30 -11.08 -4.49
C PHE A 160 12.69 -11.04 -3.85
N ASP A 161 13.58 -11.96 -4.21
CA ASP A 161 14.93 -11.99 -3.63
C ASP A 161 15.78 -10.75 -3.99
N PRO A 162 15.92 -10.34 -5.27
CA PRO A 162 16.64 -9.11 -5.60
C PRO A 162 15.96 -7.86 -5.01
N LEU A 163 14.62 -7.87 -4.86
CA LEU A 163 13.91 -6.80 -4.17
C LEU A 163 14.28 -6.74 -2.67
N ARG A 164 14.30 -7.89 -1.98
CA ARG A 164 14.67 -7.96 -0.56
C ARG A 164 16.11 -7.51 -0.35
N GLU A 165 17.04 -7.98 -1.18
CA GLU A 165 18.45 -7.56 -1.14
C GLU A 165 18.58 -6.05 -1.32
N HIS A 166 17.87 -5.47 -2.28
CA HIS A 166 17.87 -4.03 -2.48
C HIS A 166 17.32 -3.27 -1.27
N LEU A 167 16.20 -3.70 -0.69
CA LEU A 167 15.64 -3.09 0.51
C LEU A 167 16.52 -3.31 1.75
N GLN A 168 17.26 -4.40 1.84
CA GLN A 168 18.25 -4.60 2.90
C GLN A 168 19.43 -3.65 2.75
N ALA A 169 19.87 -3.41 1.52
CA ALA A 169 20.99 -2.53 1.20
C ALA A 169 20.60 -1.04 1.03
N HIS A 170 19.32 -0.68 1.14
CA HIS A 170 18.85 0.66 0.82
C HIS A 170 19.41 1.69 1.83
N PRO A 171 20.09 2.77 1.41
CA PRO A 171 20.72 3.72 2.32
C PRO A 171 19.76 4.29 3.36
N ALA A 172 18.55 4.70 2.97
CA ALA A 172 17.55 5.21 3.93
C ALA A 172 17.18 4.21 5.03
N LEU A 173 17.35 2.90 4.80
CA LEU A 173 17.12 1.84 5.79
C LEU A 173 18.41 1.50 6.56
N LEU A 174 19.58 1.67 5.93
CA LEU A 174 20.89 1.40 6.50
C LEU A 174 21.47 2.53 7.36
N GLU A 175 21.23 3.80 7.01
CA GLU A 175 21.87 5.00 7.59
C GLU A 175 21.90 4.96 9.13
N PRO A 176 23.04 4.60 9.76
CA PRO A 176 23.15 4.40 11.21
C PRO A 176 23.22 5.70 12.01
N GLY A 177 22.57 6.77 11.53
CA GLY A 177 22.67 8.12 12.09
C GLY A 177 21.72 8.35 13.27
N LEU A 178 22.23 8.06 14.47
CA LEU A 178 21.72 8.44 15.80
C LEU A 178 20.53 7.62 16.30
N SER A 179 20.80 6.52 16.99
CA SER A 179 19.84 5.76 17.82
C SER A 179 19.05 6.63 18.82
N LYS A 180 19.53 7.84 19.15
CA LYS A 180 18.79 8.84 19.94
C LYS A 180 17.89 9.76 19.10
N GLN A 181 18.33 10.14 17.90
CA GLN A 181 17.56 11.00 16.99
C GLN A 181 16.56 10.18 16.15
N ARG A 182 16.81 8.88 15.94
CA ARG A 182 15.84 7.86 15.54
C ARG A 182 14.85 7.61 16.67
N ALA A 183 15.25 7.35 17.91
CA ALA A 183 14.26 7.25 19.00
C ALA A 183 13.38 8.52 19.10
N GLU A 184 13.95 9.72 19.01
CA GLU A 184 13.18 10.97 19.09
C GLU A 184 12.36 11.28 17.82
N ARG A 185 12.89 11.06 16.60
CA ARG A 185 12.15 11.26 15.34
C ARG A 185 11.17 10.14 15.08
N ASP A 186 11.50 8.91 15.41
CA ASP A 186 10.67 7.72 15.28
C ASP A 186 9.61 7.72 16.37
N ASP A 187 9.86 8.16 17.61
CA ASP A 187 8.79 8.41 18.59
C ASP A 187 7.90 9.56 18.11
N HIS A 188 8.43 10.68 17.60
CA HIS A 188 7.56 11.74 17.07
C HIS A 188 6.77 11.29 15.83
N ARG A 189 7.38 10.52 14.92
CA ARG A 189 6.73 10.00 13.71
C ARG A 189 5.73 8.91 14.04
N ARG A 190 6.09 7.99 14.94
CA ARG A 190 5.25 6.91 15.47
C ARG A 190 4.12 7.49 16.28
N ASP A 191 4.36 8.39 17.22
CA ASP A 191 3.31 9.10 17.97
C ASP A 191 2.42 9.91 17.04
N ALA A 192 2.97 10.54 15.99
CA ALA A 192 2.16 11.26 15.01
C ALA A 192 1.29 10.29 14.20
N LEU A 193 1.82 9.14 13.78
CA LEU A 193 1.08 8.11 13.07
C LEU A 193 0.05 7.41 13.97
N GLU A 194 0.40 7.14 15.23
CA GLU A 194 -0.37 6.40 16.22
C GLU A 194 -1.49 7.26 16.78
N ARG A 195 -1.22 8.52 17.19
CA ARG A 195 -2.29 9.48 17.53
C ARG A 195 -3.25 9.70 16.37
N PHE A 196 -2.72 9.70 15.15
CA PHE A 196 -3.52 9.83 13.95
C PHE A 196 -4.41 8.59 13.71
N LEU A 197 -3.85 7.38 13.79
CA LEU A 197 -4.57 6.12 13.69
C LEU A 197 -5.66 6.01 14.78
N ASP A 198 -5.34 6.38 16.01
CA ASP A 198 -6.27 6.38 17.14
C ASP A 198 -7.43 7.37 16.95
N GLN A 199 -7.16 8.57 16.46
CA GLN A 199 -8.22 9.54 16.14
C GLN A 199 -9.17 9.00 15.07
N GLN A 200 -8.66 8.29 14.06
CA GLN A 200 -9.49 7.66 13.04
C GLN A 200 -10.33 6.49 13.58
N ILE A 201 -9.74 5.65 14.43
CA ILE A 201 -10.48 4.58 15.12
C ILE A 201 -11.60 5.19 15.98
N ALA A 202 -11.33 6.28 16.69
CA ALA A 202 -12.31 6.96 17.54
C ALA A 202 -13.47 7.59 16.72
N GLN A 203 -13.15 8.34 15.66
CA GLN A 203 -14.16 8.95 14.79
C GLN A 203 -15.08 7.90 14.13
N ARG A 204 -14.52 6.75 13.75
CA ARG A 204 -15.28 5.66 13.15
C ARG A 204 -16.18 4.96 14.17
N LYS A 205 -15.72 4.73 15.40
CA LYS A 205 -16.58 4.23 16.49
C LYS A 205 -17.78 5.15 16.69
N MET A 206 -17.57 6.46 16.72
CA MET A 206 -18.68 7.42 16.86
C MET A 206 -19.66 7.35 15.68
N SER A 207 -19.17 7.24 14.45
CA SER A 207 -20.02 7.14 13.25
C SER A 207 -20.78 5.81 13.18
N THR A 208 -20.15 4.69 13.54
CA THR A 208 -20.81 3.37 13.65
C THR A 208 -21.87 3.39 14.74
N THR A 209 -21.58 3.97 15.91
CA THR A 209 -22.56 4.15 16.99
C THR A 209 -23.73 5.03 16.54
N TYR A 210 -23.46 6.11 15.80
CA TYR A 210 -24.51 6.97 15.26
C TYR A 210 -25.43 6.23 14.28
N ILE A 211 -24.87 5.40 13.38
CA ILE A 211 -25.65 4.59 12.45
C ILE A 211 -26.45 3.52 13.19
N ASP A 212 -25.88 2.87 14.22
CA ASP A 212 -26.58 1.87 15.02
C ASP A 212 -27.76 2.47 15.81
N HIS A 213 -27.56 3.65 16.41
CA HIS A 213 -28.65 4.38 17.06
C HIS A 213 -29.74 4.75 16.07
N ARG A 214 -29.37 5.27 14.89
CA ARG A 214 -30.34 5.66 13.86
C ARG A 214 -31.09 4.46 13.28
N ALA A 215 -30.44 3.31 13.14
CA ALA A 215 -31.08 2.07 12.71
C ALA A 215 -32.10 1.57 13.75
N LYS A 216 -31.77 1.64 15.05
CA LYS A 216 -32.69 1.33 16.15
C LYS A 216 -33.88 2.27 16.18
N ASP A 217 -33.67 3.57 16.00
CA ASP A 217 -34.75 4.57 15.95
C ASP A 217 -35.72 4.32 14.78
N ILE A 218 -35.19 3.92 13.61
CA ILE A 218 -36.00 3.55 12.44
C ILE A 218 -36.78 2.25 12.70
N LEU A 219 -36.17 1.25 13.34
CA LEU A 219 -36.83 -0.01 13.68
C LEU A 219 -37.97 0.22 14.68
N PHE A 220 -37.74 1.02 15.73
CA PHE A 220 -38.76 1.42 16.70
C PHE A 220 -39.90 2.21 16.06
N ALA A 221 -39.59 3.13 15.14
CA ALA A 221 -40.61 3.87 14.39
C ALA A 221 -41.45 2.95 13.49
N HIS A 222 -40.83 1.93 12.89
CA HIS A 222 -41.53 0.95 12.06
C HIS A 222 -42.45 0.04 12.89
N GLU A 223 -42.00 -0.45 14.06
CA GLU A 223 -42.83 -1.25 14.97
C GLU A 223 -44.03 -0.44 15.50
N ALA A 224 -43.83 0.81 15.90
CA ALA A 224 -44.91 1.70 16.33
C ALA A 224 -45.97 1.95 15.22
N THR A 225 -45.53 2.01 13.96
CA THR A 225 -46.42 2.20 12.81
C THR A 225 -47.23 0.94 12.48
N VAL A 226 -46.66 -0.25 12.67
CA VAL A 226 -47.36 -1.54 12.47
C VAL A 226 -48.42 -1.79 13.55
N TRP A 227 -48.17 -1.37 14.80
CA TRP A 227 -49.18 -1.45 15.87
C TRP A 227 -50.39 -0.53 15.64
N LEU A 228 -50.20 0.62 14.98
CA LEU A 228 -51.28 1.56 14.65
C LEU A 228 -52.11 1.16 13.41
N SER A 229 -51.60 0.23 12.58
CA SER A 229 -52.25 -0.22 11.34
C SER A 229 -52.82 -1.64 11.40
N GLY A 230 -52.53 -2.41 12.46
CA GLY A 230 -53.07 -3.75 12.71
C GLY A 230 -54.23 -3.84 13.71
N GLY A 231 -54.71 -2.70 14.23
CA GLY A 231 -55.87 -2.63 15.14
C GLY A 231 -57.10 -2.08 14.44
N GLY A 232 -57.76 -2.90 13.62
CA GLY A 232 -59.02 -2.62 12.94
C GLY A 232 -59.78 -3.90 12.63
#